data_AF-A0A1F8SKQ5-F1
#
_entry.id   AF-A0A1F8SKQ5-F1
#
_cell.length_a   1.000
_cell.length_b   1.000
_cell.length_c   1.000
_cell.angle_alpha   90.00
_cell.angle_beta   90.00
_cell.angle_gamma   90.00
#
_symmetry.space_group_name_H-M   'P 1'
#
loop_
_entity.id
_entity.type
_entity.pdbx_description
1 polymer ?
#
loop_
_entity_poly.entity_id
_entity_poly.type
_entity_poly.pdbx_seq_one_letter_code
_entity_poly.pdbx_strand_id
1 'polypeptide(L)'
;MATVELNVITSGNIPWGLKRDIENIFRDCYRRFGSRIPYKVEIHVVDKEPNMRALLKEDKIRLGITTGGDEQFICSHDAWRGYPRVICCVEKLAKLNKLARPGAIRHEAAHSALHGSLEYYIFRIPDDCRHTAEIKALDSAVLDQALYYVSVAVKDFEATRFLIQHDFISCQFAFALDLLQLSEQDKSAWKLAQTSRQAKFIYLTTLLKPTLFAHPLLALPRSSKGISLEYQVQLARRVEELLEPLGSAEQNKLLQVANMIVEDATDDTHKNVDSAMRHAMNLA
;
A
#
# COMPACT_ATOMS: atom_id res chain seq x y z
N MET A 1 -28.63 -10.26 -0.24
CA MET A 1 -27.39 -9.50 -0.49
C MET A 1 -26.43 -9.82 0.65
N ALA A 2 -25.16 -10.10 0.37
CA ALA A 2 -24.17 -10.27 1.43
C ALA A 2 -24.01 -8.94 2.19
N THR A 3 -23.87 -9.01 3.52
CA THR A 3 -23.69 -7.84 4.38
C THR A 3 -22.45 -8.03 5.24
N VAL A 4 -21.64 -6.99 5.37
CA VAL A 4 -20.47 -7.00 6.26
C VAL A 4 -20.88 -6.58 7.66
N GLU A 5 -20.49 -7.35 8.67
CA GLU A 5 -20.51 -6.90 10.06
C GLU A 5 -19.40 -5.87 10.28
N LEU A 6 -19.78 -4.60 10.47
CA LEU A 6 -18.82 -3.53 10.79
C LEU A 6 -18.84 -3.23 12.28
N ASN A 7 -17.71 -3.47 12.95
CA ASN A 7 -17.51 -3.11 14.35
C ASN A 7 -16.55 -1.91 14.43
N VAL A 8 -17.07 -0.75 14.86
CA VAL A 8 -16.29 0.49 14.95
C VAL A 8 -15.89 0.78 16.40
N ILE A 9 -14.61 0.64 16.69
CA ILE A 9 -13.99 0.84 18.00
C ILE A 9 -13.27 2.18 17.99
N THR A 10 -13.47 3.01 19.01
CA THR A 10 -12.81 4.31 19.14
C THR A 10 -11.83 4.32 20.31
N SER A 11 -10.68 4.98 20.15
CA SER A 11 -9.73 5.19 21.25
C SER A 11 -9.21 6.63 21.26
N GLY A 12 -9.27 7.27 22.43
CA GLY A 12 -8.96 8.69 22.59
C GLY A 12 -10.14 9.62 22.26
N ASN A 13 -9.84 10.89 21.98
CA ASN A 13 -10.88 11.90 21.75
C ASN A 13 -11.32 11.96 20.28
N ILE A 14 -12.36 11.18 19.93
CA ILE A 14 -12.90 11.11 18.57
C ILE A 14 -14.25 11.84 18.49
N PRO A 15 -14.38 12.89 17.65
CA PRO A 15 -15.67 13.52 17.39
C PRO A 15 -16.67 12.50 16.83
N TRP A 16 -17.90 12.47 17.37
CA TRP A 16 -18.93 11.52 16.94
C TRP A 16 -19.24 11.59 15.44
N GLY A 17 -19.27 12.80 14.87
CA GLY A 17 -19.47 13.01 13.43
C GLY A 17 -18.39 12.31 12.59
N LEU A 18 -17.12 12.39 13.01
CA LEU A 18 -16.01 11.78 12.30
C LEU A 18 -16.07 10.24 12.34
N LYS A 19 -16.42 9.65 13.49
CA LYS A 19 -16.67 8.21 13.60
C LYS A 19 -17.71 7.76 12.57
N ARG A 20 -18.85 8.47 12.53
CA ARG A 20 -19.96 8.16 11.62
C ARG A 20 -19.57 8.33 10.14
N ASP A 21 -18.78 9.35 9.83
CA ASP A 21 -18.29 9.59 8.46
C ASP A 21 -17.39 8.44 7.97
N ILE A 22 -16.45 7.99 8.80
CA ILE A 22 -15.59 6.84 8.49
C ILE A 22 -16.43 5.59 8.27
N GLU A 23 -17.35 5.28 9.20
CA GLU A 23 -18.24 4.13 9.09
C GLU A 23 -19.07 4.17 7.79
N ASN A 24 -19.63 5.33 7.44
CA ASN A 24 -20.41 5.52 6.22
C ASN A 24 -19.57 5.30 4.95
N ILE A 25 -18.30 5.71 4.93
CA ILE A 25 -17.39 5.45 3.80
C ILE A 25 -17.20 3.95 3.61
N PHE A 26 -16.95 3.19 4.68
CA PHE A 26 -16.85 1.73 4.62
C PHE A 26 -18.13 1.07 4.13
N ARG A 27 -19.30 1.49 4.66
CA ARG A 27 -20.60 0.97 4.22
C ARG A 27 -20.84 1.23 2.73
N ASP A 28 -20.48 2.42 2.24
CA ASP A 28 -20.58 2.75 0.81
C ASP A 28 -19.67 1.86 -0.03
N CYS A 29 -18.43 1.63 0.41
CA CYS A 29 -17.50 0.72 -0.26
C CYS A 29 -18.09 -0.67 -0.42
N TYR A 30 -18.46 -1.32 0.69
CA TYR A 30 -18.93 -2.71 0.63
C TYR A 30 -20.26 -2.86 -0.13
N ARG A 31 -21.13 -1.85 -0.10
CA ARG A 31 -22.33 -1.81 -0.94
C ARG A 31 -21.97 -1.82 -2.43
N ARG A 32 -20.92 -1.12 -2.84
CA ARG A 32 -20.47 -1.07 -4.24
C ARG A 32 -19.62 -2.28 -4.65
N PHE A 33 -18.82 -2.83 -3.73
CA PHE A 33 -17.97 -4.01 -3.98
C PHE A 33 -18.76 -5.31 -4.24
N GLY A 34 -20.05 -5.34 -3.87
CA GLY A 34 -20.94 -6.45 -4.20
C GLY A 34 -20.58 -7.73 -3.44
N SER A 35 -20.23 -8.80 -4.16
CA SER A 35 -19.97 -10.12 -3.56
C SER A 35 -18.56 -10.30 -3.01
N ARG A 36 -17.60 -9.46 -3.40
CA ARG A 36 -16.20 -9.51 -2.91
C ARG A 36 -16.09 -8.68 -1.63
N ILE A 37 -16.69 -9.16 -0.54
CA ILE A 37 -16.69 -8.49 0.77
C ILE A 37 -16.42 -9.49 1.90
N PRO A 38 -15.72 -9.08 2.97
CA PRO A 38 -15.49 -9.93 4.12
C PRO A 38 -16.78 -10.09 4.94
N TYR A 39 -16.87 -11.14 5.76
CA TYR A 39 -18.03 -11.31 6.64
C TYR A 39 -18.04 -10.31 7.81
N LYS A 40 -16.85 -9.92 8.30
CA LYS A 40 -16.65 -8.99 9.42
C LYS A 40 -15.46 -8.07 9.15
N VAL A 41 -15.53 -6.82 9.60
CA VAL A 41 -14.38 -5.89 9.65
C VAL A 41 -14.40 -5.11 10.96
N GLU A 42 -13.24 -5.06 11.62
CA GLU A 42 -13.02 -4.18 12.78
C GLU A 42 -12.36 -2.87 12.35
N ILE A 43 -12.99 -1.74 12.64
CA ILE A 43 -12.49 -0.41 12.31
C ILE A 43 -12.11 0.29 13.61
N HIS A 44 -10.82 0.42 13.86
CA HIS A 44 -10.27 1.17 14.97
C HIS A 44 -10.04 2.62 14.56
N VAL A 45 -10.77 3.55 15.15
CA VAL A 45 -10.57 4.99 14.96
C VAL A 45 -9.83 5.54 16.17
N VAL A 46 -8.57 5.95 15.96
CA VAL A 46 -7.68 6.44 17.01
C VAL A 46 -7.35 7.91 16.79
N ASP A 47 -7.25 8.68 17.86
CA ASP A 47 -7.15 10.14 17.77
C ASP A 47 -5.76 10.61 17.32
N LYS A 48 -4.71 9.98 17.85
CA LYS A 48 -3.31 10.37 17.68
C LYS A 48 -2.41 9.20 17.27
N GLU A 49 -1.31 9.55 16.60
CA GLU A 49 -0.32 8.57 16.13
C GLU A 49 0.30 7.70 17.25
N PRO A 50 0.63 8.21 18.45
CA PRO A 50 1.11 7.36 19.54
C PRO A 50 0.13 6.24 19.94
N ASN A 51 -1.18 6.49 19.89
CA ASN A 51 -2.19 5.49 20.21
C ASN A 51 -2.27 4.41 19.12
N MET A 52 -2.15 4.80 17.84
CA MET A 52 -2.00 3.85 16.73
C MET A 52 -0.77 2.95 16.92
N ARG A 53 0.39 3.56 17.23
CA ARG A 53 1.64 2.81 17.44
C ARG A 53 1.55 1.84 18.62
N ALA A 54 0.95 2.28 19.73
CA ALA A 54 0.76 1.42 20.90
C ALA A 54 -0.08 0.19 20.58
N LEU A 55 -1.21 0.39 19.88
CA LEU A 55 -2.10 -0.69 19.46
C LEU A 55 -1.41 -1.71 18.53
N LEU A 56 -0.65 -1.24 17.54
CA LEU A 56 0.10 -2.10 16.64
C LEU A 56 1.22 -2.85 17.36
N LYS A 57 1.98 -2.15 18.22
CA LYS A 57 3.13 -2.72 18.94
C LYS A 57 2.71 -3.85 19.88
N GLU A 58 1.63 -3.67 20.63
CA GLU A 58 1.12 -4.68 21.55
C GLU A 58 0.79 -5.99 20.81
N ASP A 59 0.09 -5.88 19.67
CA ASP A 59 -0.29 -7.04 18.87
C ASP A 59 0.90 -7.70 18.19
N LYS A 60 1.84 -6.91 17.63
CA LYS A 60 3.06 -7.46 17.02
C LYS A 60 3.87 -8.27 18.04
N ILE A 61 4.04 -7.76 19.26
CA ILE A 61 4.74 -8.48 20.34
C ILE A 61 3.98 -9.77 20.69
N ARG A 62 2.66 -9.68 20.89
CA ARG A 62 1.84 -10.84 21.28
C ARG A 62 1.84 -11.94 20.23
N LEU A 63 1.95 -11.58 18.94
CA LEU A 63 1.86 -12.49 17.80
C LEU A 63 3.22 -12.84 17.17
N GLY A 64 4.32 -12.33 17.72
CA GLY A 64 5.67 -12.60 17.21
C GLY A 64 5.96 -12.01 15.82
N ILE A 65 5.28 -10.93 15.43
CA ILE A 65 5.44 -10.28 14.13
C ILE A 65 6.67 -9.38 14.16
N THR A 66 7.62 -9.64 13.26
CA THR A 66 8.92 -8.96 13.22
C THR A 66 9.03 -7.91 12.11
N THR A 67 8.05 -7.84 11.20
CA THR A 67 8.03 -6.84 10.12
C THR A 67 7.83 -5.43 10.64
N GLY A 68 8.56 -4.46 10.07
CA GLY A 68 8.50 -3.04 10.43
C GLY A 68 7.93 -2.16 9.30
N GLY A 69 7.56 -0.93 9.63
CA GLY A 69 7.20 0.11 8.66
C GLY A 69 5.70 0.43 8.59
N ASP A 70 4.83 -0.46 9.07
CA ASP A 70 3.37 -0.24 9.12
C ASP A 70 2.98 1.01 9.92
N GLU A 71 3.79 1.35 10.92
CA GLU A 71 3.55 2.47 11.82
C GLU A 71 3.64 3.83 11.09
N GLN A 72 4.24 3.85 9.90
CA GLN A 72 4.40 5.06 9.09
C GLN A 72 3.16 5.33 8.23
N PHE A 73 2.34 4.33 7.93
CA PHE A 73 1.16 4.50 7.08
C PHE A 73 0.08 5.39 7.72
N ILE A 74 -0.71 6.06 6.89
CA ILE A 74 -1.79 6.98 7.33
C ILE A 74 -2.90 6.21 8.02
N CYS A 75 -3.30 5.10 7.38
CA CYS A 75 -4.11 4.04 7.94
C CYS A 75 -3.30 2.75 7.84
N SER A 76 -3.65 1.76 8.66
CA SER A 76 -3.04 0.42 8.58
C SER A 76 -4.15 -0.61 8.51
N HIS A 77 -3.89 -1.73 7.86
CA HIS A 77 -4.79 -2.88 7.84
C HIS A 77 -4.03 -4.17 8.15
N ASP A 78 -4.66 -5.06 8.89
CA ASP A 78 -4.18 -6.39 9.18
C ASP A 78 -5.32 -7.41 9.15
N ALA A 79 -4.99 -8.70 9.11
CA ALA A 79 -5.94 -9.79 9.30
C ALA A 79 -5.45 -10.78 10.37
N TRP A 80 -4.62 -10.30 11.32
CA TRP A 80 -3.87 -11.18 12.23
C TRP A 80 -4.76 -11.96 13.19
N ARG A 81 -6.01 -11.52 13.37
CA ARG A 81 -7.02 -12.16 14.24
C ARG A 81 -8.01 -13.05 13.48
N GLY A 82 -7.76 -13.32 12.20
CA GLY A 82 -8.62 -14.15 11.35
C GLY A 82 -9.77 -13.40 10.67
N TYR A 83 -9.81 -12.07 10.82
CA TYR A 83 -10.70 -11.18 10.09
C TYR A 83 -9.99 -9.83 9.86
N PRO A 84 -10.38 -9.06 8.84
CA PRO A 84 -9.79 -7.77 8.55
C PRO A 84 -10.01 -6.77 9.69
N ARG A 85 -8.93 -6.10 10.07
CA ARG A 85 -8.92 -4.94 10.93
C ARG A 85 -8.30 -3.76 10.19
N VAL A 86 -8.95 -2.60 10.25
CA VAL A 86 -8.42 -1.33 9.75
C VAL A 86 -8.25 -0.37 10.92
N ILE A 87 -7.12 0.32 10.97
CA ILE A 87 -6.81 1.34 11.97
C ILE A 87 -6.68 2.69 11.26
N CYS A 88 -7.60 3.60 11.56
CA CYS A 88 -7.64 4.96 11.04
C CYS A 88 -7.13 5.94 12.10
N CYS A 89 -6.00 6.59 11.85
CA CYS A 89 -5.47 7.65 12.73
C CYS A 89 -6.02 9.02 12.30
N VAL A 90 -6.84 9.64 13.16
CA VAL A 90 -7.49 10.93 12.89
C VAL A 90 -6.47 12.04 12.68
N GLU A 91 -5.43 12.10 13.51
CA GLU A 91 -4.33 13.06 13.35
C GLU A 91 -3.65 12.96 11.98
N LYS A 92 -3.40 11.74 11.49
CA LYS A 92 -2.78 11.53 10.17
C LYS A 92 -3.75 11.85 9.04
N LEU A 93 -5.01 11.41 9.13
CA LEU A 93 -6.05 11.75 8.15
C LEU A 93 -6.28 13.27 8.06
N ALA A 94 -6.15 14.01 9.17
CA ALA A 94 -6.30 15.45 9.18
C ALA A 94 -5.23 16.18 8.33
N LYS A 95 -4.04 15.59 8.18
CA LYS A 95 -2.95 16.13 7.33
C LYS A 95 -3.25 16.01 5.84
N LEU A 96 -4.14 15.09 5.45
CA LEU A 96 -4.58 14.94 4.08
C LEU A 96 -5.58 16.02 3.68
N ASN A 97 -5.57 16.38 2.40
CA ASN A 97 -6.57 17.24 1.79
C ASN A 97 -7.97 16.58 1.86
N LYS A 98 -9.03 17.40 1.73
CA LYS A 98 -10.42 16.96 1.94
C LYS A 98 -10.83 15.80 1.01
N LEU A 99 -10.29 15.75 -0.20
CA LEU A 99 -10.62 14.72 -1.20
C LEU A 99 -9.76 13.45 -1.04
N ALA A 100 -8.52 13.60 -0.53
CA ALA A 100 -7.59 12.52 -0.24
C ALA A 100 -8.02 11.68 0.97
N ARG A 101 -8.61 12.29 2.00
CA ARG A 101 -9.10 11.58 3.21
C ARG A 101 -10.00 10.38 2.92
N PRO A 102 -11.12 10.54 2.17
CA PRO A 102 -11.93 9.39 1.81
C PRO A 102 -11.19 8.46 0.85
N GLY A 103 -10.21 8.94 0.07
CA GLY A 103 -9.34 8.09 -0.74
C GLY A 103 -8.54 7.10 0.10
N ALA A 104 -7.86 7.58 1.15
CA ALA A 104 -7.13 6.73 2.08
C ALA A 104 -8.04 5.69 2.76
N ILE A 105 -9.20 6.11 3.27
CA ILE A 105 -10.14 5.19 3.94
C ILE A 105 -10.68 4.13 2.97
N ARG A 106 -11.03 4.51 1.74
CA ARG A 106 -11.48 3.59 0.70
C ARG A 106 -10.39 2.60 0.29
N HIS A 107 -9.13 3.05 0.31
CA HIS A 107 -7.99 2.19 0.03
C HIS A 107 -7.89 1.05 1.02
N GLU A 108 -8.03 1.34 2.31
CA GLU A 108 -8.08 0.28 3.34
C GLU A 108 -9.34 -0.59 3.24
N ALA A 109 -10.49 -0.03 2.84
CA ALA A 109 -11.68 -0.84 2.58
C ALA A 109 -11.43 -1.84 1.44
N ALA A 110 -10.74 -1.43 0.37
CA ALA A 110 -10.35 -2.34 -0.71
C ALA A 110 -9.39 -3.43 -0.20
N HIS A 111 -8.39 -3.08 0.60
CA HIS A 111 -7.52 -4.09 1.21
C HIS A 111 -8.27 -5.07 2.11
N SER A 112 -9.22 -4.61 2.93
CA SER A 112 -10.00 -5.52 3.76
C SER A 112 -10.90 -6.47 2.95
N ALA A 113 -11.27 -6.08 1.73
CA ALA A 113 -12.07 -6.88 0.82
C ALA A 113 -11.24 -7.89 0.01
N LEU A 114 -10.06 -7.47 -0.47
CA LEU A 114 -9.19 -8.30 -1.29
C LEU A 114 -8.24 -9.16 -0.46
N HIS A 115 -7.68 -8.58 0.62
CA HIS A 115 -6.58 -9.13 1.40
C HIS A 115 -6.95 -9.35 2.87
N GLY A 116 -8.24 -9.63 3.10
CA GLY A 116 -8.86 -9.69 4.41
C GLY A 116 -8.60 -10.96 5.24
N SER A 117 -7.83 -11.91 4.71
CA SER A 117 -7.53 -13.19 5.33
C SER A 117 -6.03 -13.33 5.61
N LEU A 118 -5.69 -14.26 6.52
CA LEU A 118 -4.31 -14.47 6.98
C LEU A 118 -3.35 -14.88 5.85
N GLU A 119 -3.84 -15.59 4.82
CA GLU A 119 -3.03 -16.04 3.69
C GLU A 119 -2.31 -14.87 2.98
N TYR A 120 -2.93 -13.68 2.89
CA TYR A 120 -2.33 -12.48 2.28
C TYR A 120 -1.27 -11.77 3.16
N TYR A 121 -0.81 -12.46 4.21
CA TYR A 121 0.28 -12.07 5.09
C TYR A 121 1.34 -13.17 5.20
N ILE A 122 1.17 -14.29 4.48
CA ILE A 122 2.08 -15.44 4.50
C ILE A 122 2.56 -15.72 3.09
N PHE A 123 3.66 -15.07 2.71
CA PHE A 123 4.32 -15.29 1.43
C PHE A 123 5.58 -16.12 1.60
N ARG A 124 5.88 -16.95 0.61
CA ARG A 124 7.14 -17.71 0.55
C ARG A 124 8.02 -17.09 -0.51
N ILE A 125 9.29 -16.90 -0.19
CA ILE A 125 10.26 -16.51 -1.22
C ILE A 125 10.35 -17.67 -2.24
N PRO A 126 10.30 -17.41 -3.56
CA PRO A 126 10.55 -18.43 -4.58
C PRO A 126 11.98 -19.02 -4.51
N ASP A 127 12.16 -20.30 -4.83
CA ASP A 127 13.47 -20.98 -4.74
C ASP A 127 14.53 -20.37 -5.67
N ASP A 128 14.12 -19.97 -6.87
CA ASP A 128 14.95 -19.27 -7.85
C ASP A 128 15.40 -17.89 -7.33
N CYS A 129 14.54 -17.18 -6.59
CA CYS A 129 14.91 -15.94 -5.92
C CYS A 129 15.94 -16.18 -4.81
N ARG A 130 15.79 -17.24 -4.00
CA ARG A 130 16.78 -17.63 -2.99
C ARG A 130 18.15 -17.90 -3.62
N HIS A 131 18.18 -18.71 -4.68
CA HIS A 131 19.43 -19.01 -5.39
C HIS A 131 20.07 -17.75 -5.98
N THR A 132 19.27 -16.86 -6.58
CA THR A 132 19.75 -15.58 -7.11
C THR A 132 20.31 -14.67 -6.00
N ALA A 133 19.67 -14.67 -4.82
CA ALA A 133 20.13 -13.92 -3.66
C ALA A 133 21.50 -14.41 -3.15
N GLU A 134 21.71 -15.72 -3.10
CA GLU A 134 23.01 -16.33 -2.76
C GLU A 134 24.10 -15.88 -3.72
N ILE A 135 23.85 -15.94 -5.04
CA ILE A 135 24.79 -15.48 -6.07
C ILE A 135 25.11 -13.99 -5.92
N LYS A 136 24.13 -13.16 -5.56
CA LYS A 136 24.27 -11.72 -5.39
C LYS A 136 24.81 -11.30 -4.01
N ALA A 137 25.06 -12.26 -3.11
CA ALA A 137 25.46 -12.04 -1.72
C ALA A 137 24.46 -11.16 -0.93
N LEU A 138 23.16 -11.46 -1.09
CA LEU A 138 22.10 -10.86 -0.28
C LEU A 138 21.79 -11.77 0.91
N ASP A 139 21.73 -11.19 2.10
CA ASP A 139 21.38 -11.92 3.31
C ASP A 139 19.90 -12.31 3.31
N SER A 140 19.56 -13.40 4.00
CA SER A 140 18.17 -13.86 4.12
C SER A 140 17.24 -12.77 4.67
N ALA A 141 17.68 -12.03 5.68
CA ALA A 141 16.92 -10.92 6.27
C ALA A 141 16.62 -9.80 5.25
N VAL A 142 17.54 -9.53 4.32
CA VAL A 142 17.33 -8.57 3.24
C VAL A 142 16.25 -9.08 2.27
N LEU A 143 16.29 -10.37 1.97
CA LEU A 143 15.33 -11.01 1.07
C LEU A 143 13.93 -11.07 1.68
N ASP A 144 13.81 -11.37 2.97
CA ASP A 144 12.55 -11.31 3.73
C ASP A 144 11.96 -9.90 3.72
N GLN A 145 12.81 -8.89 3.96
CA GLN A 145 12.40 -7.49 3.95
C GLN A 145 11.97 -7.02 2.56
N ALA A 146 12.67 -7.45 1.51
CA ALA A 146 12.30 -7.18 0.12
C ALA A 146 10.97 -7.84 -0.24
N LEU A 147 10.75 -9.11 0.12
CA LEU A 147 9.49 -9.80 -0.10
C LEU A 147 8.33 -9.07 0.59
N TYR A 148 8.55 -8.58 1.82
CA TYR A 148 7.56 -7.77 2.51
C TYR A 148 7.20 -6.51 1.70
N TYR A 149 8.18 -5.72 1.26
CA TYR A 149 7.90 -4.50 0.47
C TYR A 149 7.25 -4.80 -0.88
N VAL A 150 7.69 -5.85 -1.58
CA VAL A 150 7.07 -6.31 -2.83
C VAL A 150 5.62 -6.71 -2.61
N SER A 151 5.33 -7.48 -1.56
CA SER A 151 3.95 -7.91 -1.29
C SER A 151 3.02 -6.75 -0.96
N VAL A 152 3.50 -5.76 -0.20
CA VAL A 152 2.76 -4.51 0.04
C VAL A 152 2.52 -3.77 -1.27
N ALA A 153 3.53 -3.65 -2.13
CA ALA A 153 3.41 -2.93 -3.40
C ALA A 153 2.41 -3.58 -4.38
N VAL A 154 2.41 -4.91 -4.48
CA VAL A 154 1.44 -5.67 -5.27
C VAL A 154 0.02 -5.47 -4.73
N LYS A 155 -0.16 -5.56 -3.41
CA LYS A 155 -1.46 -5.36 -2.76
C LYS A 155 -2.01 -3.94 -2.97
N ASP A 156 -1.16 -2.91 -2.93
CA ASP A 156 -1.57 -1.52 -3.21
C ASP A 156 -2.00 -1.34 -4.68
N PHE A 157 -1.29 -1.96 -5.63
CA PHE A 157 -1.70 -1.98 -7.03
C PHE A 157 -3.08 -2.62 -7.21
N GLU A 158 -3.30 -3.80 -6.61
CA GLU A 158 -4.57 -4.53 -6.68
C GLU A 158 -5.71 -3.72 -6.06
N ALA A 159 -5.47 -3.09 -4.90
CA ALA A 159 -6.45 -2.22 -4.24
C ALA A 159 -6.80 -0.99 -5.09
N THR A 160 -5.82 -0.31 -5.68
CA THR A 160 -6.09 0.84 -6.57
C THR A 160 -6.87 0.41 -7.81
N ARG A 161 -6.45 -0.70 -8.47
CA ARG A 161 -7.16 -1.25 -9.63
C ARG A 161 -8.62 -1.57 -9.29
N PHE A 162 -8.85 -2.19 -8.15
CA PHE A 162 -10.19 -2.54 -7.66
C PHE A 162 -11.05 -1.31 -7.37
N LEU A 163 -10.48 -0.25 -6.78
CA LEU A 163 -11.20 1.00 -6.51
C LEU A 163 -11.58 1.75 -7.78
N ILE A 164 -10.71 1.74 -8.79
CA ILE A 164 -10.98 2.32 -10.10
C ILE A 164 -12.16 1.58 -10.76
N GLN A 165 -12.19 0.25 -10.69
CA GLN A 165 -13.31 -0.56 -11.21
C GLN A 165 -14.65 -0.25 -10.53
N HIS A 166 -14.63 0.35 -9.34
CA HIS A 166 -15.79 0.79 -8.59
C HIS A 166 -15.97 2.33 -8.62
N ASP A 167 -15.41 3.01 -9.62
CA ASP A 167 -15.50 4.46 -9.85
C ASP A 167 -15.01 5.34 -8.69
N PHE A 168 -14.15 4.84 -7.81
CA PHE A 168 -13.55 5.65 -6.74
C PHE A 168 -12.29 6.36 -7.25
N ILE A 169 -12.38 7.11 -8.34
CA ILE A 169 -11.19 7.58 -9.07
C ILE A 169 -10.62 8.88 -8.48
N SER A 170 -11.42 9.96 -8.40
CA SER A 170 -10.92 11.30 -8.04
C SER A 170 -10.29 11.35 -6.65
N CYS A 171 -10.83 10.58 -5.69
CA CYS A 171 -10.26 10.50 -4.35
C CYS A 171 -8.94 9.71 -4.31
N GLN A 172 -8.73 8.74 -5.20
CA GLN A 172 -7.46 8.01 -5.27
C GLN A 172 -6.38 8.87 -5.92
N PHE A 173 -6.70 9.69 -6.94
CA PHE A 173 -5.77 10.72 -7.44
C PHE A 173 -5.35 11.70 -6.34
N ALA A 174 -6.34 12.25 -5.61
CA ALA A 174 -6.05 13.19 -4.53
C ALA A 174 -5.21 12.54 -3.43
N PHE A 175 -5.51 11.28 -3.08
CA PHE A 175 -4.73 10.53 -2.11
C PHE A 175 -3.30 10.29 -2.59
N ALA A 176 -3.12 9.94 -3.87
CA ALA A 176 -1.80 9.76 -4.44
C ALA A 176 -0.96 11.03 -4.46
N LEU A 177 -1.53 12.17 -4.81
CA LEU A 177 -0.81 13.43 -4.80
C LEU A 177 -0.35 13.86 -3.40
N ASP A 178 -1.12 13.52 -2.36
CA ASP A 178 -0.73 13.77 -0.97
C ASP A 178 0.29 12.74 -0.46
N LEU A 179 0.23 11.49 -0.93
CA LEU A 179 1.10 10.42 -0.47
C LEU A 179 2.48 10.46 -1.12
N LEU A 180 2.58 10.75 -2.42
CA LEU A 180 3.83 10.66 -3.19
C LEU A 180 4.71 11.92 -3.06
N GLN A 181 4.78 12.53 -1.87
CA GLN A 181 5.60 13.72 -1.67
C GLN A 181 7.04 13.35 -1.32
N LEU A 182 7.98 13.70 -2.20
CA LEU A 182 9.41 13.53 -1.92
C LEU A 182 9.82 14.42 -0.72
N SER A 183 10.34 13.79 0.32
CA SER A 183 10.88 14.48 1.49
C SER A 183 12.42 14.54 1.46
N GLU A 184 13.00 15.44 2.28
CA GLU A 184 14.45 15.46 2.49
C GLU A 184 14.97 14.18 3.18
N GLN A 185 14.10 13.49 3.92
CA GLN A 185 14.41 12.19 4.51
C GLN A 185 14.59 11.13 3.42
N ASP A 186 13.74 11.12 2.39
CA ASP A 186 13.85 10.20 1.26
C ASP A 186 15.15 10.41 0.48
N LYS A 187 15.49 11.67 0.19
CA LYS A 187 16.77 12.01 -0.46
C LYS A 187 17.97 11.54 0.36
N SER A 188 17.91 11.69 1.68
CA SER A 188 18.97 11.26 2.59
C SER A 188 19.05 9.74 2.68
N ALA A 189 17.90 9.06 2.73
CA ALA A 189 17.79 7.61 2.73
C ALA A 189 18.41 7.00 1.45
N TRP A 190 18.14 7.59 0.29
CA TRP A 190 18.76 7.15 -0.96
C TRP A 190 20.29 7.30 -0.94
N LYS A 191 20.80 8.46 -0.49
CA LYS A 191 22.26 8.69 -0.40
C LYS A 191 22.95 7.66 0.48
N LEU A 192 22.32 7.27 1.59
CA LEU A 192 22.85 6.22 2.47
C LEU A 192 22.73 4.84 1.82
N ALA A 193 21.60 4.53 1.20
CA ALA A 193 21.33 3.24 0.57
C ALA A 193 22.35 2.92 -0.55
N GLN A 194 22.82 3.91 -1.29
CA GLN A 194 23.83 3.74 -2.35
C GLN A 194 25.16 3.15 -1.86
N THR A 195 25.46 3.24 -0.56
CA THR A 195 26.74 2.77 0.00
C THR A 195 26.83 1.24 0.14
N SER A 196 25.71 0.53 0.04
CA SER A 196 25.65 -0.93 0.16
C SER A 196 24.67 -1.52 -0.85
N ARG A 197 25.06 -2.61 -1.52
CA ARG A 197 24.18 -3.32 -2.46
C ARG A 197 22.86 -3.75 -1.80
N GLN A 198 22.93 -4.29 -0.60
CA GLN A 198 21.76 -4.76 0.14
C GLN A 198 20.82 -3.60 0.50
N ALA A 199 21.37 -2.48 0.99
CA ALA A 199 20.59 -1.31 1.34
C ALA A 199 19.94 -0.67 0.10
N LYS A 200 20.68 -0.58 -1.01
CA LYS A 200 20.17 -0.14 -2.30
C LYS A 200 19.02 -1.02 -2.78
N PHE A 201 19.16 -2.35 -2.70
CA PHE A 201 18.11 -3.28 -3.10
C PHE A 201 16.83 -3.06 -2.27
N ILE A 202 16.96 -2.99 -0.95
CA ILE A 202 15.81 -2.69 -0.07
C ILE A 202 15.16 -1.36 -0.46
N TYR A 203 15.95 -0.30 -0.62
CA TYR A 203 15.43 1.02 -0.99
C TYR A 203 14.68 1.00 -2.33
N LEU A 204 15.21 0.32 -3.35
CA LEU A 204 14.52 0.20 -4.62
C LEU A 204 13.21 -0.60 -4.49
N THR A 205 13.17 -1.65 -3.65
CA THR A 205 11.91 -2.38 -3.39
C THR A 205 10.88 -1.54 -2.64
N THR A 206 11.28 -0.59 -1.77
CA THR A 206 10.30 0.30 -1.12
C THR A 206 9.64 1.25 -2.12
N LEU A 207 10.37 1.67 -3.16
CA LEU A 207 9.85 2.53 -4.22
C LEU A 207 8.86 1.82 -5.17
N LEU A 208 8.83 0.49 -5.20
CA LEU A 208 7.80 -0.23 -5.94
C LEU A 208 6.40 0.12 -5.44
N LYS A 209 6.21 0.33 -4.13
CA LYS A 209 4.89 0.66 -3.56
C LYS A 209 4.28 1.93 -4.17
N PRO A 210 4.91 3.12 -4.08
CA PRO A 210 4.33 4.33 -4.69
C PRO A 210 4.23 4.24 -6.21
N THR A 211 5.18 3.58 -6.90
CA THR A 211 5.13 3.41 -8.36
C THR A 211 3.95 2.54 -8.79
N LEU A 212 3.76 1.38 -8.16
CA LEU A 212 2.68 0.44 -8.47
C LEU A 212 1.32 0.96 -8.01
N PHE A 213 1.26 1.71 -6.91
CA PHE A 213 0.04 2.39 -6.47
C PHE A 213 -0.43 3.44 -7.49
N ALA A 214 0.48 4.23 -8.08
CA ALA A 214 0.15 5.23 -9.09
C ALA A 214 -0.18 4.64 -10.47
N HIS A 215 0.34 3.45 -10.79
CA HIS A 215 0.28 2.88 -12.13
C HIS A 215 -1.16 2.73 -12.68
N PRO A 216 -2.15 2.16 -11.97
CA PRO A 216 -3.51 2.04 -12.48
C PRO A 216 -4.18 3.40 -12.76
N LEU A 217 -3.83 4.43 -11.98
CA LEU A 217 -4.36 5.79 -12.16
C LEU A 217 -3.79 6.44 -13.44
N LEU A 218 -2.49 6.25 -13.69
CA LEU A 218 -1.82 6.76 -14.89
C LEU A 218 -2.20 6.00 -16.16
N ALA A 219 -2.61 4.73 -16.04
CA ALA A 219 -3.07 3.91 -17.15
C ALA A 219 -4.51 4.25 -17.62
N LEU A 220 -5.25 5.10 -16.89
CA LEU A 220 -6.60 5.48 -17.26
C LEU A 220 -6.62 6.28 -18.58
N PRO A 221 -7.52 5.96 -19.53
CA PRO A 221 -7.64 6.71 -20.77
C PRO A 221 -7.83 8.21 -20.51
N ARG A 222 -7.17 9.06 -21.30
CA ARG A 222 -7.28 10.53 -21.20
C ARG A 222 -8.72 11.05 -21.38
N SER A 223 -9.58 10.26 -22.02
CA SER A 223 -11.00 10.57 -22.26
C SER A 223 -11.94 10.02 -21.17
N SER A 224 -11.42 9.44 -20.09
CA SER A 224 -12.24 8.87 -19.02
C SER A 224 -13.09 9.96 -18.36
N LYS A 225 -14.41 9.79 -18.38
CA LYS A 225 -15.35 10.75 -17.78
C LYS A 225 -15.02 10.96 -16.30
N GLY A 226 -14.95 12.22 -15.87
CA GLY A 226 -14.72 12.58 -14.47
C GLY A 226 -13.25 12.61 -14.04
N ILE A 227 -12.29 12.42 -14.95
CA ILE A 227 -10.86 12.56 -14.67
C ILE A 227 -10.35 13.83 -15.36
N SER A 228 -9.84 14.79 -14.57
CA SER A 228 -9.11 15.92 -15.14
C SER A 228 -7.75 15.44 -15.65
N LEU A 229 -7.42 15.75 -16.90
CA LEU A 229 -6.07 15.53 -17.46
C LEU A 229 -4.99 16.15 -16.57
N GLU A 230 -5.32 17.25 -15.88
CA GLU A 230 -4.46 17.91 -14.92
C GLU A 230 -4.01 16.97 -13.79
N TYR A 231 -4.92 16.15 -13.23
CA TYR A 231 -4.56 15.21 -12.16
C TYR A 231 -3.60 14.11 -12.65
N GLN A 232 -3.78 13.63 -13.87
CA GLN A 232 -2.86 12.65 -14.47
C GLN A 232 -1.47 13.24 -14.67
N VAL A 233 -1.38 14.46 -15.22
CA VAL A 233 -0.10 15.16 -15.42
C VAL A 233 0.59 15.45 -14.09
N GLN A 234 -0.16 15.93 -13.09
CA GLN A 234 0.38 16.18 -11.76
C GLN A 234 0.89 14.91 -11.09
N LEU A 235 0.16 13.79 -11.22
CA LEU A 235 0.57 12.51 -10.64
C LEU A 235 1.81 11.95 -11.36
N ALA A 236 1.85 12.01 -12.69
CA ALA A 236 3.02 11.58 -13.47
C ALA A 236 4.27 12.35 -13.05
N ARG A 237 4.17 13.68 -12.98
CA ARG A 237 5.24 14.55 -12.49
C ARG A 237 5.65 14.20 -11.05
N ARG A 238 4.69 13.86 -10.19
CA ARG A 238 4.99 13.49 -8.80
C ARG A 238 5.79 12.19 -8.71
N VAL A 239 5.46 11.20 -9.55
CA VAL A 239 6.24 9.96 -9.67
C VAL A 239 7.64 10.25 -10.22
N GLU A 240 7.77 11.11 -11.22
CA GLU A 240 9.07 11.54 -11.76
C GLU A 240 9.92 12.21 -10.68
N GLU A 241 9.38 13.17 -9.94
CA GLU A 241 10.06 13.86 -8.83
C GLU A 241 10.50 12.88 -7.73
N LEU A 242 9.66 11.90 -7.38
CA LEU A 242 9.99 10.86 -6.40
C LEU A 242 11.21 10.02 -6.81
N LEU A 243 11.33 9.74 -8.12
CA LEU A 243 12.36 8.87 -8.67
C LEU A 243 13.61 9.63 -9.16
N GLU A 244 13.52 10.95 -9.35
CA GLU A 244 14.61 11.81 -9.81
C GLU A 244 15.94 11.58 -9.07
N PRO A 245 15.98 11.42 -7.72
CA PRO A 245 17.23 11.20 -7.01
C PRO A 245 18.00 9.94 -7.44
N LEU A 246 17.32 8.93 -8.00
CA LEU A 246 17.91 7.65 -8.40
C LEU A 246 18.92 7.79 -9.54
N GLY A 247 18.77 8.82 -10.39
CA GLY A 247 19.44 8.91 -11.68
C GLY A 247 18.80 8.00 -12.73
N SER A 248 19.04 8.33 -14.01
CA SER A 248 18.31 7.73 -15.15
C SER A 248 18.43 6.21 -15.24
N ALA A 249 19.61 5.64 -14.94
CA ALA A 249 19.83 4.20 -15.04
C ALA A 249 18.95 3.41 -14.03
N GLU A 250 18.97 3.80 -12.76
CA GLU A 250 18.19 3.13 -11.71
C GLU A 250 16.69 3.43 -11.83
N GLN A 251 16.33 4.64 -12.22
CA GLN A 251 14.95 5.01 -12.52
C GLN A 251 14.36 4.14 -13.64
N ASN A 252 15.06 4.01 -14.77
CA ASN A 252 14.60 3.20 -15.90
C ASN A 252 14.46 1.72 -15.50
N LYS A 253 15.41 1.21 -14.71
CA LYS A 253 15.39 -0.16 -14.21
C LYS A 253 14.19 -0.41 -13.29
N LEU A 254 13.91 0.51 -12.36
CA LEU A 254 12.75 0.43 -11.46
C LEU A 254 11.44 0.46 -12.25
N LEU A 255 11.30 1.39 -13.20
CA LEU A 255 10.10 1.50 -14.04
C LEU A 255 9.90 0.27 -14.92
N GLN A 256 10.98 -0.30 -15.47
CA GLN A 256 10.90 -1.55 -16.22
C GLN A 256 10.40 -2.70 -15.33
N VAL A 257 10.94 -2.84 -14.11
CA VAL A 257 10.49 -3.85 -13.15
C VAL A 257 9.02 -3.63 -12.77
N ALA A 258 8.61 -2.39 -12.49
CA ALA A 258 7.22 -2.08 -12.18
C ALA A 258 6.27 -2.44 -13.35
N ASN A 259 6.65 -2.15 -14.59
CA ASN A 259 5.85 -2.50 -15.76
C ASN A 259 5.72 -4.03 -15.93
N MET A 260 6.80 -4.79 -15.78
CA MET A 260 6.75 -6.27 -15.84
C MET A 260 5.85 -6.85 -14.76
N ILE A 261 5.88 -6.28 -13.54
CA ILE A 261 4.97 -6.68 -12.46
C ILE A 261 3.50 -6.49 -12.86
N VAL A 262 3.18 -5.35 -13.48
CA VAL A 262 1.82 -5.04 -13.91
C VAL A 262 1.38 -5.92 -15.09
N GLU A 263 2.26 -6.15 -16.06
CA GLU A 263 1.98 -6.99 -17.24
C GLU A 263 1.67 -8.43 -16.85
N ASP A 264 2.38 -8.97 -15.85
CA ASP A 264 2.17 -10.34 -15.35
C ASP A 264 1.05 -10.45 -14.31
N ALA A 265 0.44 -9.34 -13.89
CA ALA A 265 -0.54 -9.34 -12.81
C ALA A 265 -1.84 -10.04 -13.20
N THR A 266 -2.17 -11.09 -12.45
CA THR A 266 -3.40 -11.88 -12.56
C THR A 266 -4.42 -11.47 -11.49
N ASP A 267 -5.48 -12.28 -11.30
CA ASP A 267 -6.42 -12.14 -10.17
C ASP A 267 -5.98 -12.93 -8.92
N ASP A 268 -4.83 -13.61 -8.95
CA ASP A 268 -4.28 -14.39 -7.83
C ASP A 268 -3.10 -13.66 -7.19
N THR A 269 -3.33 -13.05 -6.03
CA THR A 269 -2.32 -12.24 -5.33
C THR A 269 -1.06 -13.03 -4.99
N HIS A 270 -1.14 -14.33 -4.68
CA HIS A 270 0.06 -15.11 -4.36
C HIS A 270 0.94 -15.29 -5.59
N LYS A 271 0.34 -15.61 -6.73
CA LYS A 271 1.08 -15.66 -8.01
C LYS A 271 1.65 -14.31 -8.39
N ASN A 272 0.92 -13.23 -8.13
CA ASN A 272 1.37 -11.88 -8.41
C ASN A 272 2.58 -11.50 -7.54
N VAL A 273 2.56 -11.82 -6.24
CA VAL A 273 3.70 -11.59 -5.35
C VAL A 273 4.89 -12.46 -5.73
N ASP A 274 4.69 -13.72 -6.07
CA ASP A 274 5.76 -14.62 -6.53
C ASP A 274 6.41 -14.10 -7.82
N SER A 275 5.61 -13.71 -8.82
CA SER A 275 6.12 -13.13 -10.07
C SER A 275 6.83 -11.80 -9.81
N ALA A 276 6.22 -10.93 -8.99
CA ALA A 276 6.80 -9.64 -8.67
C ALA A 276 8.13 -9.76 -7.91
N MET A 277 8.26 -10.76 -7.05
CA MET A 277 9.52 -11.02 -6.35
C MET A 277 10.62 -11.44 -7.34
N ARG A 278 10.31 -12.26 -8.34
CA ARG A 278 11.27 -12.62 -9.40
C ARG A 278 11.73 -11.40 -10.20
N HIS A 279 10.79 -10.52 -10.57
CA HIS A 279 11.14 -9.27 -11.26
C HIS A 279 11.95 -8.32 -10.38
N ALA A 280 11.59 -8.22 -9.10
CA ALA A 280 12.30 -7.38 -8.13
C ALA A 280 13.76 -7.82 -7.94
N MET A 281 14.10 -9.11 -8.08
CA MET A 281 15.50 -9.57 -8.03
C MET A 281 16.41 -8.91 -9.08
N ASN A 282 15.85 -8.36 -10.16
CA ASN A 282 16.63 -7.58 -11.11
C ASN A 282 17.18 -6.30 -10.48
N LEU A 283 16.53 -5.73 -9.46
CA LEU A 283 16.96 -4.51 -8.76
C LEU A 283 18.22 -4.72 -7.90
N ALA A 284 18.52 -5.96 -7.51
CA ALA A 284 19.66 -6.32 -6.67
C ALA A 284 21.02 -6.36 -7.40
#